data_AF-A0A1S2MF87-F1
#
_entry.id   AF-A0A1S2MF87-F1
#
_cell.length_a   1.000
_cell.length_b   1.000
_cell.length_c   1.000
_cell.angle_alpha   90.00
_cell.angle_beta   90.00
_cell.angle_gamma   90.00
#
_symmetry.space_group_name_H-M   'P 1'
#
loop_
_entity.id
_entity.type
_entity.pdbx_description
1 polymer ?
#
loop_
_entity_poly.entity_id
_entity_poly.type
_entity_poly.pdbx_seq_one_letter_code
_entity_poly.pdbx_strand_id
1 'polypeptide(L)'
;MLKKKKTWEDMRSKGQLHFIIKEGIVGWGIPVAILVFFITKLFDYGLDFTMYFNGEWIKDLLMNLLFFQVGGIFFGWWMWKIGESKYQEKASK
;
A
#
# COMPACT_ATOMS: atom_id res chain seq x y z
N MET A 1 20.75 -2.86 -15.33
CA MET A 1 19.71 -1.99 -15.91
C MET A 1 19.07 -1.18 -14.79
N LEU A 2 19.38 0.12 -14.69
CA LEU A 2 18.73 1.00 -13.72
C LEU A 2 17.28 1.24 -14.18
N LYS A 3 16.28 0.83 -13.38
CA LYS A 3 14.86 1.13 -13.67
C LYS A 3 14.70 2.65 -13.72
N LYS A 4 14.31 3.19 -14.86
CA LYS A 4 13.97 4.60 -15.03
C LYS A 4 12.85 4.95 -14.03
N LYS A 5 13.01 6.01 -13.24
CA LYS A 5 11.97 6.51 -12.33
C LYS A 5 10.76 6.86 -13.20
N LYS A 6 9.61 6.23 -12.95
CA LYS A 6 8.38 6.54 -13.68
C LYS A 6 7.98 7.98 -13.40
N THR A 7 7.64 8.71 -14.46
CA THR A 7 7.08 10.06 -14.31
C THR A 7 5.60 9.96 -13.92
N TRP A 8 5.03 11.06 -13.44
CA TRP A 8 3.59 11.14 -13.18
C TRP A 8 2.78 10.86 -14.46
N GLU A 9 3.23 11.35 -15.61
CA GLU A 9 2.61 11.15 -16.92
C GLU A 9 2.54 9.66 -17.31
N ASP A 10 3.62 8.90 -17.08
CA ASP A 10 3.65 7.46 -17.33
C ASP A 10 2.62 6.71 -16.46
N MET A 11 2.44 7.14 -15.21
CA MET A 11 1.47 6.55 -14.30
C MET A 11 0.03 6.96 -14.67
N ARG A 12 -0.16 8.24 -15.00
CA ARG A 12 -1.45 8.82 -15.39
C ARG A 12 -1.99 8.20 -16.69
N SER A 13 -1.13 7.93 -17.66
CA SER A 13 -1.50 7.32 -18.95
C SER A 13 -2.21 5.96 -18.81
N LYS A 14 -1.98 5.25 -17.70
CA LYS A 14 -2.60 3.95 -17.39
C LYS A 14 -3.94 4.07 -16.66
N GLY A 15 -4.31 5.29 -16.29
CA GLY A 15 -5.57 5.62 -15.64
C GLY A 15 -5.55 5.45 -14.11
N GLN A 16 -6.59 6.03 -13.50
CA GLN A 16 -6.74 6.10 -12.04
C GLN A 16 -6.85 4.72 -11.39
N LEU A 17 -7.65 3.81 -11.96
CA LEU A 17 -7.83 2.48 -11.39
C LEU A 17 -6.52 1.69 -11.36
N HIS A 18 -5.72 1.76 -12.43
CA HIS A 18 -4.40 1.13 -12.47
C HIS A 18 -3.47 1.70 -11.39
N PHE A 19 -3.51 3.01 -11.17
CA PHE A 19 -2.73 3.66 -10.12
C PHE A 19 -3.17 3.20 -8.72
N ILE A 20 -4.47 3.17 -8.45
CA ILE A 20 -4.99 2.73 -7.14
C ILE A 20 -4.59 1.30 -6.85
N ILE A 21 -4.74 0.38 -7.81
CA ILE A 21 -4.35 -1.03 -7.63
C ILE A 21 -2.84 -1.13 -7.42
N LYS A 22 -2.05 -0.45 -8.25
CA LYS A 22 -0.60 -0.64 -8.25
C LYS A 22 0.11 0.08 -7.10
N GLU A 23 -0.17 1.35 -6.91
CA GLU A 23 0.54 2.20 -5.95
C GLU A 23 -0.21 2.22 -4.60
N GLY A 24 -1.54 2.14 -4.61
CA GLY A 24 -2.36 2.10 -3.40
C GLY A 24 -2.41 0.72 -2.76
N ILE A 25 -2.93 -0.29 -3.47
CA ILE A 25 -3.13 -1.64 -2.92
C ILE A 25 -1.80 -2.40 -2.85
N VAL A 26 -1.13 -2.59 -4.00
CA VAL A 26 0.10 -3.40 -4.07
C VAL A 26 1.29 -2.65 -3.48
N GLY A 27 1.40 -1.35 -3.73
CA GLY A 27 2.52 -0.53 -3.28
C GLY A 27 2.46 -0.11 -1.81
N TRP A 28 1.26 -0.02 -1.22
CA TRP A 28 1.07 0.46 0.15
C TRP A 28 0.25 -0.50 1.02
N GLY A 29 -0.94 -0.93 0.57
CA GLY A 29 -1.84 -1.77 1.36
C GLY A 29 -1.22 -3.11 1.79
N ILE A 30 -0.68 -3.88 0.84
CA ILE A 30 -0.05 -5.18 1.13
C ILE A 30 1.18 -5.03 2.04
N PRO A 31 2.17 -4.16 1.73
CA PRO A 31 3.33 -3.98 2.59
C PRO A 31 2.96 -3.54 4.01
N VAL A 32 2.01 -2.62 4.15
CA VAL A 32 1.56 -2.12 5.47
C VAL A 32 0.83 -3.23 6.23
N ALA A 33 -0.02 -4.03 5.59
CA ALA A 33 -0.68 -5.16 6.24
C ALA A 33 0.31 -6.16 6.84
N ILE A 34 1.34 -6.51 6.06
CA ILE A 34 2.40 -7.42 6.48
C ILE A 34 3.21 -6.80 7.62
N LEU A 35 3.59 -5.53 7.48
CA LEU A 35 4.36 -4.81 8.49
C LEU A 35 3.61 -4.75 9.83
N VAL A 36 2.33 -4.37 9.79
CA VAL A 36 1.48 -4.28 10.99
C VAL A 36 1.29 -5.65 11.62
N PHE A 37 1.08 -6.71 10.84
CA PHE A 37 1.05 -8.08 11.38
C PHE A 37 2.30 -8.40 12.20
N PHE A 38 3.49 -8.17 11.65
CA PHE A 38 4.74 -8.44 12.37
C PHE A 38 4.93 -7.54 13.60
N ILE A 39 4.55 -6.27 13.49
CA ILE A 39 4.61 -5.33 14.62
C ILE A 39 3.68 -5.80 15.75
N THR A 40 2.45 -6.19 15.44
CA THR A 40 1.50 -6.71 16.43
C THR A 40 2.05 -7.98 17.09
N LYS A 41 2.56 -8.94 16.32
CA LYS A 41 3.17 -10.15 16.88
C LYS A 41 4.41 -9.87 17.72
N LEU A 42 5.20 -8.85 17.36
CA LEU A 42 6.33 -8.37 18.15
C LEU A 42 5.90 -7.77 19.49
N PHE A 43 4.80 -7.03 19.52
CA PHE A 43 4.26 -6.50 20.77
C PHE A 43 3.65 -7.60 21.66
N ASP A 44 2.99 -8.59 21.06
CA ASP A 44 2.31 -9.66 21.80
C ASP A 44 3.28 -10.73 22.34
N TYR A 45 4.28 -11.12 21.55
CA TYR A 45 5.15 -12.27 21.83
C TYR A 45 6.64 -11.91 21.93
N GLY A 46 7.00 -10.64 21.73
CA GLY A 46 8.40 -10.23 21.72
C GLY A 46 9.19 -10.89 20.58
N LEU A 47 10.43 -11.31 20.88
CA LEU A 47 11.32 -11.97 19.90
C LEU A 47 11.11 -13.49 19.80
N ASP A 48 10.05 -14.04 20.42
CA ASP A 48 9.72 -15.45 20.25
C ASP A 48 8.96 -15.68 18.92
N PHE A 49 9.73 -15.78 17.84
CA PHE A 49 9.20 -16.00 16.49
C PHE A 49 8.44 -17.32 16.33
N THR A 50 8.62 -18.29 17.23
CA THR A 50 7.88 -19.56 17.14
C THR A 50 6.39 -19.35 17.40
N MET A 51 6.05 -18.34 18.22
CA MET A 51 4.67 -17.99 18.57
C MET A 51 3.95 -17.21 17.47
N TYR A 52 4.66 -16.63 16.50
CA TYR A 52 4.07 -15.76 15.47
C TYR A 52 3.17 -16.55 14.52
N PHE A 53 3.52 -17.82 14.28
CA PHE A 53 2.83 -18.72 13.34
C PHE A 53 2.06 -19.83 14.05
N ASN A 54 1.74 -19.64 15.34
CA ASN A 54 0.89 -20.54 16.11
C ASN A 54 -0.56 -20.03 16.15
N GLY A 55 -1.51 -20.97 16.31
CA GLY A 55 -2.93 -20.64 16.44
C GLY A 55 -3.56 -20.04 15.18
N GLU A 56 -4.36 -18.98 15.35
CA GLU A 56 -5.15 -18.34 14.28
C GLU A 56 -4.36 -17.31 13.44
N TRP A 57 -3.03 -17.41 13.35
CA TRP A 57 -2.19 -16.41 12.68
C TRP A 57 -2.60 -16.12 11.22
N ILE A 58 -3.13 -17.11 10.50
CA ILE A 58 -3.63 -16.95 9.13
C ILE A 58 -4.84 -16.01 9.12
N LYS A 59 -5.76 -16.17 10.07
CA LYS A 59 -6.95 -15.33 10.20
C LYS A 59 -6.57 -13.89 10.52
N ASP A 60 -5.63 -13.69 11.44
CA ASP A 60 -5.11 -12.35 11.79
C ASP A 60 -4.49 -11.67 10.56
N LEU A 61 -3.65 -12.41 9.82
CA LEU A 61 -3.01 -11.89 8.62
C LEU A 61 -4.04 -11.55 7.54
N LEU A 62 -5.05 -12.40 7.33
CA LEU A 62 -6.13 -12.15 6.37
C LEU A 62 -6.99 -10.95 6.77
N MET A 63 -7.32 -10.79 8.05
CA MET A 63 -8.03 -9.61 8.55
C MET A 63 -7.23 -8.33 8.32
N ASN A 64 -5.93 -8.35 8.64
CA ASN A 64 -5.04 -7.22 8.35
C ASN A 64 -4.99 -6.91 6.86
N LEU A 65 -4.82 -7.91 6.00
CA LEU A 65 -4.82 -7.71 4.55
C LEU A 65 -6.12 -7.04 4.11
N LEU A 66 -7.29 -7.57 4.48
CA LEU A 66 -8.58 -6.99 4.09
C LEU A 66 -8.72 -5.53 4.55
N PHE A 67 -8.39 -5.24 5.81
CA PHE A 67 -8.51 -3.90 6.35
C PHE A 67 -7.57 -2.90 5.66
N PHE A 68 -6.29 -3.27 5.48
CA PHE A 68 -5.31 -2.40 4.86
C PHE A 68 -5.44 -2.32 3.34
N GLN A 69 -6.10 -3.28 2.67
CA GLN A 69 -6.47 -3.12 1.26
C GLN A 69 -7.51 -2.02 1.07
N VAL A 70 -8.51 -1.92 1.95
CA VAL A 70 -9.49 -0.81 1.92
C VAL A 70 -8.77 0.52 2.15
N GLY A 71 -7.86 0.55 3.12
CA GLY A 71 -6.96 1.69 3.33
C GLY A 71 -6.12 2.02 2.08
N GLY A 72 -5.59 1.01 1.40
CA GLY A 72 -4.80 1.16 0.17
C GLY A 72 -5.61 1.71 -1.00
N ILE A 73 -6.90 1.38 -1.10
CA ILE A 73 -7.80 1.98 -2.08
C ILE A 73 -7.95 3.47 -1.80
N PHE A 74 -8.25 3.84 -0.55
CA PHE A 74 -8.43 5.24 -0.16
C PHE A 74 -7.14 6.05 -0.33
N PHE A 75 -6.01 5.49 0.11
CA PHE A 75 -4.69 6.08 -0.05
C PHE A 75 -4.33 6.27 -1.53
N GLY A 76 -4.51 5.24 -2.36
CA GLY A 76 -4.29 5.32 -3.79
C GLY A 76 -5.15 6.39 -4.47
N TRP A 77 -6.43 6.50 -4.08
CA TRP A 77 -7.34 7.51 -4.60
C TRP A 77 -6.91 8.93 -4.20
N TRP A 78 -6.54 9.13 -2.94
CA TRP A 78 -6.05 10.42 -2.45
C TRP A 78 -4.75 10.81 -3.16
N MET A 79 -3.77 9.91 -3.23
CA MET A 79 -2.51 10.16 -3.92
C MET A 79 -2.72 10.48 -5.40
N TRP A 80 -3.72 9.85 -6.04
CA TRP A 80 -4.10 10.20 -7.41
C TRP A 80 -4.58 11.66 -7.51
N LYS A 81 -5.47 12.08 -6.61
CA LYS A 81 -5.97 13.47 -6.58
C LYS A 81 -4.85 14.49 -6.37
N ILE A 82 -3.90 14.20 -5.49
CA ILE A 82 -2.72 15.05 -5.27
C ILE A 82 -1.87 15.15 -6.55
N GLY A 83 -1.62 14.01 -7.21
CA GLY A 83 -0.83 13.99 -8.44
C GLY A 83 -1.51 14.77 -9.57
N GLU A 84 -2.82 14.63 -9.73
CA GLU A 84 -3.59 15.35 -10.74
C GLU A 84 -3.61 16.87 -10.48
N SER A 85 -3.79 17.27 -9.23
CA SER A 85 -3.72 18.68 -8.82
C SER A 85 -2.35 19.31 -9.12
N LYS A 86 -1.27 18.61 -8.78
CA LYS A 86 0.11 19.06 -9.08
C LYS A 86 0.40 19.13 -10.57
N TYR A 87 -0.20 18.25 -11.36
CA TYR A 87 -0.07 18.26 -12.81
C TYR A 87 -0.77 19.47 -13.43
N GLN A 88 -1.99 19.77 -12.99
CA GLN A 88 -2.73 20.96 -13.44
C GLN A 88 -2.02 22.26 -13.05
N GLU A 89 -1.47 22.36 -11.84
CA GLU A 89 -0.71 23.56 -11.42
C GLU A 89 0.51 23.82 -12.31
N LYS A 90 1.21 22.76 -12.74
CA LYS A 90 2.36 22.86 -13.65
C LYS A 90 1.96 23.22 -15.08
N ALA A 91 0.76 22.83 -15.52
CA ALA A 91 0.26 23.16 -16.86
C ALA A 91 -0.27 24.60 -16.96
N SER A 92 -0.65 25.22 -15.83
CA SER A 92 -1.13 26.60 -15.75
C SER A 92 -0.03 27.64 -15.53
N LYS A 93 1.24 27.22 -15.44
CA LYS A 93 2.43 28.09 -15.33
C LYS A 93 3.21 28.04 -16.63
#